data_AF-A0A938QQH1-F1
#
_entry.id   AF-A0A938QQH1-F1
#
_cell.length_a   1.000
_cell.length_b   1.000
_cell.length_c   1.000
_cell.angle_alpha   90.00
_cell.angle_beta   90.00
_cell.angle_gamma   90.00
#
_symmetry.space_group_name_H-M   'P 1'
#
loop_
_entity.id
_entity.type
_entity.pdbx_description
1 polymer ?
#
loop_
_entity_poly.entity_id
_entity_poly.type
_entity_poly.pdbx_seq_one_letter_code
_entity_poly.pdbx_strand_id
1 'polypeptide(L)'
;MGAYFLAPDKIFPIGRRRKPAVELIDKETLRGWLGDPQVFIMDVRSPRDWDSSNSKIEHAHRFDPHKLTPESIRDIPRDKKIVVYCA
;
A
#
# COMPACT_ATOMS: atom_id res chain seq x y z
N MET A 1 24.49 16.99 1.55
CA MET A 1 23.97 17.58 2.81
C MET A 1 22.73 18.37 2.45
N GLY A 2 21.58 17.98 2.99
CA GLY A 2 20.25 18.39 2.48
C GLY A 2 19.63 19.62 3.13
N ALA A 3 18.36 19.87 2.80
CA ALA A 3 17.31 20.38 3.67
C ALA A 3 15.95 20.38 2.94
N TYR A 4 14.90 20.14 3.71
CA TYR A 4 13.49 19.98 3.36
C TYR A 4 12.86 21.22 2.72
N PHE A 5 11.87 21.04 1.83
CA PHE A 5 10.95 22.12 1.42
C PHE A 5 9.52 21.81 1.89
N LEU A 6 9.18 22.34 3.07
CA LEU A 6 7.80 22.57 3.47
C LEU A 6 7.44 23.97 2.96
N ALA A 7 6.59 24.06 1.94
CA ALA A 7 6.05 25.35 1.53
C ALA A 7 5.07 25.85 2.61
N PRO A 8 5.30 27.05 3.18
CA PRO A 8 4.28 27.75 3.94
C PRO A 8 3.16 28.19 2.97
N ASP A 9 2.04 28.71 3.46
CA ASP A 9 1.05 29.48 2.67
C ASP A 9 -0.22 28.75 2.17
N LYS A 10 -0.67 27.65 2.77
CA LYS A 10 -2.06 27.20 2.56
C LYS A 10 -2.80 27.00 3.88
N ILE A 11 -3.43 28.09 4.33
CA ILE A 11 -4.59 28.03 5.23
C ILE A 11 -5.63 27.14 4.54
N PHE A 12 -5.79 25.90 5.03
CA PHE A 12 -6.82 24.99 4.55
C PHE A 12 -8.15 25.40 5.21
N PRO A 13 -9.20 25.75 4.43
CA PRO A 13 -10.51 26.02 4.99
C PRO A 13 -11.06 24.76 5.65
N ILE A 14 -11.74 24.97 6.78
CA ILE A 14 -12.42 23.93 7.57
C ILE A 14 -13.54 23.34 6.70
N GLY A 15 -13.26 22.22 6.02
CA GLY A 15 -14.27 21.52 5.24
C GLY A 15 -13.66 20.60 4.17
N ARG A 16 -13.79 19.29 4.39
CA ARG A 16 -13.27 18.16 3.60
C ARG A 16 -11.83 17.75 3.94
N ARG A 17 -11.71 16.69 4.76
CA ARG A 17 -10.49 15.88 4.86
C ARG A 17 -10.11 15.40 3.44
N ARG A 18 -9.09 15.98 2.82
CA ARG A 18 -8.47 15.37 1.63
C ARG A 18 -7.88 14.04 2.07
N LYS A 19 -8.38 12.91 1.53
CA LYS A 19 -7.64 11.65 1.57
C LYS A 19 -6.23 11.94 1.03
N PRO A 20 -5.14 11.47 1.67
CA PRO A 20 -3.82 11.63 1.09
C PRO A 20 -3.84 11.09 -0.34
N ALA A 21 -3.20 11.80 -1.28
CA ALA A 21 -3.06 11.33 -2.65
C ALA A 21 -2.21 10.07 -2.61
N VAL A 22 -2.85 8.90 -2.69
CA VAL A 22 -2.16 7.61 -2.82
C VAL A 22 -1.75 7.49 -4.28
N GLU A 23 -0.49 7.17 -4.52
CA GLU A 23 0.03 6.88 -5.87
C GLU A 23 -0.55 5.54 -6.35
N LEU A 24 -1.17 5.54 -7.53
CA LEU A 24 -1.68 4.34 -8.18
C LEU A 24 -0.68 3.92 -9.27
N ILE A 25 -0.50 2.60 -9.41
CA ILE A 25 0.34 2.00 -10.44
C ILE A 25 -0.50 1.10 -11.34
N ASP A 26 -0.07 0.93 -12.59
CA ASP A 26 -0.70 -0.03 -13.51
C ASP A 26 -0.21 -1.48 -13.28
N LYS A 27 -0.87 -2.43 -13.96
CA LYS A 27 -0.63 -3.86 -13.77
C LYS A 27 0.70 -4.29 -14.36
N GLU A 28 1.14 -3.63 -15.43
CA GLU A 28 2.36 -3.89 -16.16
C GLU A 28 3.58 -3.50 -15.32
N THR A 29 3.49 -2.36 -14.64
CA THR A 29 4.48 -1.88 -13.67
C THR A 29 4.61 -2.85 -12.50
N LEU A 30 3.49 -3.25 -11.89
CA LEU A 30 3.52 -4.24 -10.81
C LEU A 30 4.11 -5.58 -11.28
N ARG A 31 3.80 -6.01 -12.51
CA ARG A 31 4.37 -7.23 -13.10
C ARG A 31 5.90 -7.15 -13.21
N GLY A 32 6.43 -5.99 -13.60
CA GLY A 32 7.88 -5.75 -13.66
C GLY A 32 8.57 -5.75 -12.29
N TRP A 33 7.81 -5.61 -11.21
CA TRP A 33 8.32 -5.66 -9.83
C TRP A 33 8.11 -7.02 -9.14
N LEU A 34 7.47 -7.99 -9.80
CA LEU A 34 7.30 -9.32 -9.24
C LEU A 34 8.69 -9.96 -9.03
N GLY A 35 9.02 -10.23 -7.77
CA GLY A 35 10.32 -10.77 -7.37
C GLY A 35 11.39 -9.73 -7.03
N ASP A 36 11.11 -8.43 -7.17
CA ASP A 36 12.02 -7.38 -6.68
C ASP A 36 12.07 -7.40 -5.14
N PRO A 37 13.25 -7.65 -4.52
CA PRO A 37 13.36 -7.71 -3.06
C PRO A 37 13.08 -6.37 -2.36
N GLN A 38 13.08 -5.25 -3.10
CA GLN A 38 12.77 -3.90 -2.61
C GLN A 38 11.28 -3.59 -2.63
N VAL A 39 10.44 -4.49 -3.15
CA VAL A 39 8.99 -4.32 -3.22
C VAL A 39 8.32 -5.30 -2.27
N PHE A 40 7.50 -4.76 -1.36
CA PHE A 40 6.65 -5.51 -0.46
C PHE A 40 5.20 -5.41 -0.94
N ILE A 41 4.65 -6.50 -1.45
CA ILE A 41 3.28 -6.55 -1.94
C ILE A 41 2.36 -7.01 -0.81
N MET A 42 1.38 -6.18 -0.47
CA MET A 42 0.39 -6.42 0.57
C MET A 42 -0.97 -6.66 -0.07
N ASP A 43 -1.45 -7.91 -0.06
CA ASP A 43 -2.80 -8.24 -0.52
C ASP A 43 -3.79 -8.09 0.65
N VAL A 44 -4.63 -7.06 0.57
CA VAL A 44 -5.65 -6.72 1.58
C VAL A 44 -7.07 -7.01 1.07
N ARG A 45 -7.23 -7.92 0.11
CA ARG A 45 -8.55 -8.34 -0.36
C ARG A 45 -9.42 -8.86 0.78
N SER A 46 -10.73 -8.70 0.63
CA SER A 46 -11.68 -9.30 1.56
C SER A 46 -11.48 -10.83 1.61
N PRO A 47 -11.80 -11.50 2.72
CA PRO A 47 -11.72 -12.96 2.80
C PRO A 47 -12.44 -13.64 1.63
N ARG A 48 -13.63 -13.13 1.25
CA ARG A 48 -14.42 -13.64 0.13
C ARG A 48 -13.69 -13.52 -1.21
N ASP A 49 -13.11 -12.36 -1.52
CA ASP A 49 -12.43 -12.13 -2.82
C ASP A 49 -11.08 -12.86 -2.90
N TRP A 50 -10.43 -13.04 -1.75
CA TRP A 50 -9.26 -13.90 -1.66
C TRP A 50 -9.63 -15.36 -1.91
N ASP A 51 -10.60 -15.90 -1.18
CA ASP A 51 -10.94 -17.33 -1.22
C ASP A 51 -11.55 -17.74 -2.57
N SER A 52 -12.34 -16.86 -3.20
CA SER A 52 -12.97 -17.13 -4.50
C SER A 52 -12.04 -17.00 -5.71
N SER A 53 -10.82 -16.50 -5.51
CA SER A 53 -9.91 -16.20 -6.62
C SER A 53 -9.07 -17.42 -7.01
N ASN A 54 -9.03 -17.75 -8.30
CA ASN A 54 -8.25 -18.88 -8.83
C ASN A 54 -6.73 -18.61 -8.87
N SER A 55 -6.31 -17.36 -8.71
CA SER A 55 -4.91 -16.96 -8.74
C SER A 55 -4.59 -15.95 -7.65
N LYS A 56 -3.36 -15.97 -7.16
CA LYS A 56 -2.84 -15.04 -6.15
C LYS A 56 -1.61 -14.34 -6.71
N ILE A 57 -1.37 -13.09 -6.30
CA ILE A 57 -0.17 -12.37 -6.74
C ILE A 57 1.05 -13.07 -6.13
N GLU A 58 1.99 -13.47 -6.97
CA GLU A 58 3.22 -14.10 -6.52
C GLU A 58 4.01 -13.16 -5.60
N HIS A 59 4.60 -13.72 -4.55
CA HIS A 59 5.34 -12.98 -3.50
C HIS A 59 4.50 -11.98 -2.69
N ALA A 60 3.17 -11.95 -2.84
CA ALA A 60 2.31 -11.12 -2.01
C ALA A 60 2.10 -11.71 -0.61
N HIS A 61 2.13 -10.82 0.38
CA HIS A 61 1.81 -11.12 1.77
C HIS A 61 0.33 -10.79 2.00
N ARG A 62 -0.46 -11.79 2.39
CA ARG A 62 -1.89 -11.62 2.71
C ARG A 62 -2.07 -10.95 4.06
N PHE A 63 -2.89 -9.91 4.11
CA PHE A 63 -3.38 -9.30 5.33
C PHE A 63 -4.91 -9.25 5.29
N ASP A 64 -5.56 -9.85 6.29
CA ASP A 64 -7.02 -9.76 6.41
C ASP A 64 -7.40 -8.33 6.82
N PRO A 65 -8.14 -7.58 5.99
CA PRO A 65 -8.49 -6.19 6.29
C PRO A 65 -9.32 -6.05 7.57
N HIS A 66 -10.02 -7.10 8.00
CA HIS A 66 -10.81 -7.10 9.24
C HIS A 66 -9.97 -7.37 10.49
N LYS A 67 -8.70 -7.78 10.33
CA LYS A 67 -7.76 -8.09 11.41
C LYS A 67 -6.53 -7.17 11.42
N LEU A 68 -6.55 -6.10 10.63
CA LEU A 68 -5.47 -5.12 10.61
C LEU A 68 -5.45 -4.33 11.93
N THR A 69 -4.40 -4.53 12.72
CA THR A 69 -4.10 -3.77 13.93
C THR A 69 -2.67 -3.23 13.86
N PRO A 70 -2.28 -2.25 14.70
CA PRO A 70 -0.89 -1.77 14.76
C PRO A 70 0.13 -2.91 14.99
N GLU A 71 -0.25 -3.92 15.78
CA GLU A 71 0.58 -5.10 16.05
C GLU A 71 0.72 -5.99 14.82
N SER A 72 -0.34 -6.17 14.03
CA SER A 72 -0.31 -7.01 12.83
C SER A 72 0.57 -6.44 11.73
N ILE A 73 0.82 -5.13 11.73
CA ILE A 73 1.62 -4.42 10.72
C ILE A 73 3.01 -4.01 11.23
N ARG A 74 3.38 -4.39 12.45
CA ARG A 74 4.64 -3.98 13.09
C ARG A 74 5.87 -4.42 12.30
N ASP A 75 5.80 -5.62 11.74
CA ASP A 75 6.94 -6.28 11.08
C ASP A 75 7.01 -5.94 9.58
N ILE A 76 6.17 -5.01 9.10
CA ILE A 76 6.21 -4.55 7.71
C ILE A 76 7.47 -3.70 7.49
N PRO A 77 8.31 -4.03 6.50
CA PRO A 77 9.54 -3.30 6.23
C PRO A 77 9.23 -1.87 5.77
N ARG A 78 9.63 -0.89 6.59
CA ARG A 78 9.40 0.55 6.35
C ARG A 78 10.39 1.17 5.36
N ASP A 79 11.47 0.45 5.07
CA ASP A 79 12.53 0.79 4.12
C ASP A 79 12.21 0.36 2.68
N LYS A 80 11.19 -0.48 2.48
CA LYS A 80 10.77 -0.99 1.17
C LYS A 80 9.63 -0.19 0.56
N LYS A 81 9.48 -0.33 -0.75
CA LYS A 81 8.28 0.14 -1.45
C LYS A 81 7.11 -0.78 -1.11
N ILE A 82 6.06 -0.22 -0.51
CA ILE A 82 4.85 -0.97 -0.15
C ILE A 82 3.80 -0.79 -1.24
N VAL A 83 3.38 -1.89 -1.87
CA VAL A 83 2.27 -1.91 -2.82
C VAL A 83 1.08 -2.57 -2.14
N VAL A 84 -0.02 -1.85 -1.98
CA VAL A 84 -1.26 -2.39 -1.40
C VAL A 84 -2.22 -2.75 -2.52
N TYR A 85 -2.64 -4.01 -2.56
CA TYR A 85 -3.59 -4.54 -3.53
C TYR A 85 -4.93 -4.86 -2.86
N CYS A 86 -6.02 -4.33 -3.40
CA CYS A 86 -7.39 -4.64 -3.02
C CYS A 86 -8.23 -4.98 -4.25
N ALA A 87 -9.38 -5.62 -4.04
CA ALA A 87 -10.38 -5.94 -5.07
C ALA A 87 -11.41 -4.81 -5.22
#